data_AF-A0A0P1GGH1-F1
#
_entry.id   AF-A0A0P1GGH1-F1
#
_cell.length_a   1.000
_cell.length_b   1.000
_cell.length_c   1.000
_cell.angle_alpha   90.00
_cell.angle_beta   90.00
_cell.angle_gamma   90.00
#
_symmetry.space_group_name_H-M   'P 1'
#
loop_
_entity.id
_entity.type
_entity.pdbx_description
1 polymer ?
#
loop_
_entity_poly.entity_id
_entity_poly.type
_entity_poly.pdbx_seq_one_letter_code
_entity_poly.pdbx_strand_id
1 'polypeptide(L)'
;MLRFETSLPTHLNELAILVTARRWNSELEWAIHLGDAGRAGLDPAIGEAIRTCSLPDFKGDEAAREIYEFARQLVETGNVADADYAAIVARWGEVGAVELTAVIGYYSMVAMTLNVHRIPLPQGMEVSLPIQDGVLSKMPAAG
;
A
#
# COMPACT_ATOMS: atom_id res chain seq x y z
N MET A 1 -3.36 -16.69 3.46
CA MET A 1 -4.83 -16.65 3.41
C MET A 1 -5.40 -15.23 3.31
N LEU A 2 -4.73 -14.17 3.80
CA LEU A 2 -5.27 -12.80 3.74
C LEU A 2 -5.05 -12.03 2.41
N ARG A 3 -4.17 -12.48 1.50
CA ARG A 3 -3.87 -11.83 0.20
C ARG A 3 -4.39 -12.60 -1.01
N PHE A 4 -4.72 -13.87 -0.84
CA PHE A 4 -5.27 -14.71 -1.90
C PHE A 4 -6.76 -14.90 -1.61
N GLU A 5 -7.60 -14.71 -2.62
CA GLU A 5 -9.07 -14.86 -2.53
C GLU A 5 -9.80 -13.78 -1.72
N THR A 6 -9.24 -12.57 -1.60
CA THR A 6 -10.01 -11.42 -1.09
C THR A 6 -11.05 -10.96 -2.11
N SER A 7 -12.04 -10.21 -1.62
CA SER A 7 -13.06 -9.54 -2.44
C SER A 7 -12.48 -8.46 -3.36
N LEU A 8 -11.33 -7.89 -3.01
CA LEU A 8 -10.65 -6.85 -3.80
C LEU A 8 -9.84 -7.44 -4.96
N PRO A 9 -9.83 -6.80 -6.15
CA PRO A 9 -8.91 -7.11 -7.23
C PRO A 9 -7.46 -7.08 -6.78
N THR A 10 -6.65 -8.02 -7.31
CA THR A 10 -5.25 -8.19 -6.92
C THR A 10 -4.45 -6.89 -6.98
N HIS A 11 -4.57 -6.10 -8.05
CA HIS A 11 -3.81 -4.84 -8.18
C HIS A 11 -4.16 -3.81 -7.10
N LEU A 12 -5.38 -3.81 -6.57
CA LEU A 12 -5.79 -2.92 -5.48
C LEU A 12 -5.24 -3.40 -4.13
N ASN A 13 -5.17 -4.71 -3.90
CA ASN A 13 -4.43 -5.22 -2.74
C ASN A 13 -2.95 -4.84 -2.82
N GLU A 14 -2.31 -5.03 -3.98
CA GLU A 14 -0.92 -4.63 -4.14
C GLU A 14 -0.72 -3.13 -3.93
N LEU A 15 -1.67 -2.29 -4.36
CA LEU A 15 -1.64 -0.85 -4.10
C LEU A 15 -1.64 -0.56 -2.59
N ALA A 16 -2.53 -1.17 -1.81
CA ALA A 16 -2.57 -1.00 -0.35
C ALA A 16 -1.26 -1.46 0.31
N ILE A 17 -0.65 -2.53 -0.21
CA ILE A 17 0.62 -3.05 0.29
C ILE A 17 1.77 -2.10 -0.05
N LEU A 18 1.82 -1.53 -1.26
CA LEU A 18 2.84 -0.54 -1.63
C LEU A 18 2.76 0.71 -0.75
N VAL A 19 1.57 1.23 -0.48
CA VAL A 19 1.36 2.35 0.44
C VAL A 19 1.89 2.00 1.84
N THR A 20 1.61 0.78 2.32
CA THR A 20 2.08 0.27 3.61
C THR A 20 3.60 0.14 3.65
N ALA A 21 4.19 -0.57 2.69
CA ALA A 21 5.63 -0.78 2.56
C ALA A 21 6.38 0.57 2.50
N ARG A 22 5.83 1.54 1.75
CA ARG A 22 6.41 2.87 1.65
C ARG A 22 6.35 3.62 2.96
N ARG A 23 5.22 3.62 3.68
CA ARG A 23 5.09 4.23 5.00
C ARG A 23 6.18 3.74 5.95
N TRP A 24 6.39 2.43 5.98
CA TRP A 24 7.40 1.78 6.81
C TRP A 24 8.82 1.84 6.26
N ASN A 25 9.02 2.35 5.04
CA ASN A 25 10.31 2.31 4.34
C ASN A 25 10.87 0.88 4.20
N SER A 26 10.02 -0.12 4.03
CA SER A 26 10.46 -1.51 3.90
C SER A 26 10.88 -1.82 2.47
N GLU A 27 12.19 -1.78 2.22
CA GLU A 27 12.77 -1.98 0.89
C GLU A 27 12.47 -3.36 0.31
N LEU A 28 12.57 -4.42 1.12
CA LEU A 28 12.30 -5.79 0.66
C LEU A 28 10.81 -5.99 0.32
N GLU A 29 9.91 -5.56 1.21
CA GLU A 29 8.48 -5.62 0.94
C GLU A 29 8.13 -4.82 -0.32
N TRP A 30 8.63 -3.59 -0.40
CA TRP A 30 8.44 -2.74 -1.58
C TRP A 30 8.89 -3.42 -2.87
N ALA A 31 10.10 -3.98 -2.89
CA ALA A 31 10.68 -4.53 -4.11
C ALA A 31 9.91 -5.77 -4.62
N ILE A 32 9.47 -6.65 -3.70
CA ILE A 32 8.63 -7.80 -4.03
C ILE A 32 7.28 -7.34 -4.58
N HIS A 33 6.63 -6.43 -3.84
CA HIS A 33 5.26 -6.02 -4.14
C HIS A 33 5.15 -5.09 -5.33
N LEU A 34 6.19 -4.31 -5.65
CA LEU A 34 6.20 -3.51 -6.88
C LEU A 34 6.18 -4.42 -8.12
N GLY A 35 6.92 -5.54 -8.06
CA GLY A 35 6.89 -6.55 -9.12
C GLY A 35 5.53 -7.26 -9.22
N ASP A 36 4.91 -7.61 -8.09
CA ASP A 36 3.57 -8.22 -8.05
C ASP A 36 2.49 -7.25 -8.56
N ALA A 37 2.55 -5.98 -8.14
CA ALA A 37 1.64 -4.93 -8.58
C ALA A 37 1.68 -4.75 -10.09
N GLY A 38 2.89 -4.69 -10.67
CA GLY A 38 3.06 -4.59 -12.12
C GLY A 38 2.50 -5.80 -12.86
N ARG A 39 2.70 -7.02 -12.35
CA ARG A 39 2.08 -8.24 -12.91
C ARG A 39 0.56 -8.24 -12.81
N ALA A 40 0.01 -7.66 -11.75
CA ALA A 40 -1.43 -7.53 -11.53
C ALA A 40 -2.07 -6.40 -12.38
N GLY A 41 -1.26 -5.58 -13.06
CA GLY A 41 -1.74 -4.51 -13.94
C GLY A 41 -1.85 -3.14 -13.30
N LEU A 42 -1.23 -2.92 -12.12
CA LEU A 42 -1.14 -1.58 -11.54
C LEU A 42 -0.32 -0.66 -12.47
N ASP A 43 -0.79 0.56 -12.70
CA ASP A 43 -0.05 1.55 -13.49
C ASP A 43 1.32 1.84 -12.82
N PRO A 44 2.45 1.65 -13.54
CA PRO A 44 3.78 1.95 -13.00
C PRO A 44 3.94 3.38 -12.47
N ALA A 45 3.19 4.34 -13.03
CA ALA A 45 3.20 5.73 -12.56
C ALA A 45 2.67 5.88 -11.13
N ILE A 46 1.71 5.04 -10.71
CA ILE A 46 1.20 5.01 -9.33
C ILE A 46 2.30 4.53 -8.39
N GLY A 47 2.97 3.42 -8.74
CA GLY A 47 4.10 2.89 -7.97
C GLY A 47 5.23 3.91 -7.80
N GLU A 48 5.58 4.62 -8.88
CA GLU A 48 6.62 5.67 -8.83
C GLU A 48 6.21 6.89 -7.98
N ALA A 49 4.96 7.32 -8.07
CA ALA A 49 4.44 8.41 -7.23
C ALA A 49 4.51 8.03 -5.75
N ILE A 50 4.08 6.81 -5.38
CA ILE A 50 4.18 6.31 -4.00
C ILE A 50 5.66 6.23 -3.59
N ARG A 51 6.55 5.71 -4.45
CA ARG A 51 8.00 5.61 -4.18
C ARG A 51 8.60 6.95 -3.76
N THR A 52 8.22 8.01 -4.46
CA THR A 52 8.73 9.37 -4.22
C THR A 52 7.90 10.19 -3.24
N CYS A 53 6.86 9.60 -2.64
CA CYS A 53 5.90 10.32 -1.79
C CYS A 53 5.21 11.49 -2.49
N SER A 54 4.98 11.37 -3.79
CA SER A 54 4.14 12.27 -4.58
C SER A 54 2.72 11.72 -4.67
N LEU A 55 1.75 12.57 -5.03
CA LEU A 55 0.37 12.14 -5.24
C LEU A 55 0.27 11.35 -6.54
N PRO A 56 -0.25 10.10 -6.54
CA PRO A 56 -0.49 9.37 -7.77
C PRO A 56 -1.54 10.05 -8.64
N ASP A 57 -1.33 10.03 -9.96
CA ASP A 57 -2.40 10.29 -10.93
C ASP A 57 -3.16 8.98 -11.17
N PHE A 58 -4.38 8.91 -10.62
CA PHE A 58 -5.23 7.72 -10.75
C PHE A 58 -5.95 7.65 -12.10
N LYS A 59 -5.83 8.66 -12.98
CA LYS A 59 -6.43 8.67 -14.33
C LYS A 59 -7.94 8.35 -14.36
N GLY A 60 -8.65 8.75 -13.31
CA GLY A 60 -10.09 8.48 -13.13
C GLY A 60 -10.43 7.12 -12.53
N ASP A 61 -9.45 6.32 -12.12
CA ASP A 61 -9.68 5.10 -11.33
C ASP A 61 -10.01 5.45 -9.87
N GLU A 62 -11.28 5.68 -9.60
CA GLU A 62 -11.78 5.97 -8.26
C GLU A 62 -11.52 4.83 -7.26
N ALA A 63 -11.51 3.57 -7.72
CA ALA A 63 -11.25 2.45 -6.81
C ALA A 63 -9.80 2.47 -6.34
N ALA A 64 -8.84 2.73 -7.23
CA ALA A 64 -7.45 2.91 -6.85
C ALA A 64 -7.25 4.12 -5.91
N ARG A 65 -7.94 5.25 -6.18
CA ARG A 65 -7.90 6.44 -5.33
C ARG A 65 -8.40 6.15 -3.91
N GLU A 66 -9.56 5.50 -3.79
CA GLU A 66 -10.15 5.14 -2.49
C GLU A 66 -9.25 4.20 -1.69
N ILE A 67 -8.67 3.19 -2.35
CA ILE A 67 -7.76 2.24 -1.69
C ILE A 67 -6.48 2.92 -1.19
N TYR A 68 -5.90 3.80 -2.01
CA TYR A 68 -4.75 4.59 -1.62
C TYR A 68 -5.07 5.45 -0.39
N GLU A 69 -6.18 6.18 -0.43
CA GLU A 69 -6.56 7.12 0.62
C GLU A 69 -6.88 6.40 1.94
N PHE A 70 -7.62 5.29 1.87
CA PHE A 70 -7.89 4.43 3.02
C PHE A 70 -6.59 3.89 3.63
N ALA A 71 -5.72 3.31 2.82
CA ALA A 71 -4.45 2.75 3.29
C ALA A 71 -3.56 3.82 3.90
N ARG A 72 -3.44 4.99 3.25
CA ARG A 72 -2.66 6.14 3.72
C ARG A 72 -3.14 6.61 5.08
N GLN A 73 -4.44 6.87 5.24
CA GLN A 73 -5.01 7.32 6.51
C GLN A 73 -4.77 6.32 7.62
N LEU A 74 -5.02 5.03 7.34
CA LEU A 74 -4.89 3.97 8.33
C LEU A 74 -3.45 3.85 8.83
N VAL A 75 -2.45 3.79 7.94
CA VAL A 75 -1.04 3.64 8.35
C VAL A 75 -0.42 4.93 8.90
N GLU A 76 -1.01 6.09 8.63
CA GLU A 76 -0.54 7.37 9.16
C GLU A 76 -1.14 7.69 10.53
N THR A 77 -2.43 7.40 10.72
CA THR A 77 -3.21 7.90 11.87
C THR A 77 -3.78 6.79 12.75
N GLY A 78 -3.78 5.54 12.28
CA GLY A 78 -4.44 4.42 12.95
C GLY A 78 -5.97 4.43 12.80
N ASN A 79 -6.52 5.33 11.98
CA ASN A 79 -7.95 5.42 11.71
C ASN A 79 -8.22 5.92 10.29
N VAL A 80 -9.47 5.83 9.85
CA VAL A 80 -9.95 6.32 8.55
C VAL A 80 -11.19 7.19 8.78
N ALA A 81 -11.34 8.27 8.02
CA ALA A 81 -12.53 9.12 8.10
C ALA A 81 -13.79 8.37 7.65
N ASP A 82 -14.93 8.70 8.24
CA ASP A 82 -16.22 8.02 7.98
C ASP A 82 -16.59 8.01 6.49
N ALA A 83 -16.29 9.09 5.77
CA ALA A 83 -16.57 9.21 4.33
C ALA A 83 -15.77 8.20 3.49
N ASP A 84 -14.48 8.01 3.81
CA ASP A 84 -13.60 7.09 3.07
C ASP A 84 -13.90 5.63 3.43
N TYR A 85 -14.23 5.35 4.71
CA TYR A 85 -14.74 4.05 5.12
C TYR A 85 -16.05 3.71 4.39
N ALA A 86 -16.99 4.66 4.36
CA ALA A 86 -18.27 4.48 3.67
C ALA A 86 -18.10 4.25 2.16
N ALA A 87 -17.12 4.90 1.51
CA ALA A 87 -16.81 4.67 0.10
C ALA A 87 -16.35 3.23 -0.17
N ILE A 88 -15.44 2.70 0.66
CA ILE A 88 -14.98 1.31 0.55
C ILE A 88 -16.14 0.32 0.79
N VAL A 89 -16.96 0.54 1.81
CA VAL A 89 -18.13 -0.31 2.08
C VAL A 89 -19.15 -0.23 0.95
N ALA A 90 -19.38 0.95 0.37
CA ALA A 90 -20.31 1.10 -0.75
C ALA A 90 -19.85 0.32 -1.99
N ARG A 91 -18.53 0.22 -2.23
CA ARG A 91 -17.96 -0.46 -3.40
C ARG A 91 -17.76 -1.96 -3.18
N TRP A 92 -17.32 -2.38 -1.99
CA TRP A 92 -16.85 -3.75 -1.72
C TRP A 92 -17.58 -4.44 -0.55
N GLY A 93 -18.55 -3.77 0.07
CA GLY A 93 -19.24 -4.24 1.27
C GLY A 93 -18.36 -4.22 2.52
N GLU A 94 -18.96 -4.61 3.65
CA GLU A 94 -18.25 -4.68 4.94
C GLU A 94 -17.10 -5.69 4.90
N VAL A 95 -17.27 -6.80 4.17
CA VAL A 95 -16.21 -7.82 4.00
C VAL A 95 -14.99 -7.20 3.34
N GLY A 96 -15.15 -6.45 2.25
CA GLY A 96 -14.03 -5.79 1.57
C GLY A 96 -13.31 -4.77 2.46
N ALA A 97 -14.03 -4.03 3.29
CA ALA A 97 -13.43 -3.10 4.25
C ALA A 97 -12.61 -3.83 5.34
N VAL A 98 -13.12 -4.94 5.86
CA VAL A 98 -12.42 -5.79 6.84
C VAL A 98 -11.16 -6.41 6.20
N GLU A 99 -11.28 -6.95 5.00
CA GLU A 99 -10.16 -7.56 4.27
C GLU A 99 -9.06 -6.53 3.97
N LEU A 100 -9.42 -5.34 3.47
CA LEU A 100 -8.47 -4.25 3.22
C LEU A 100 -7.74 -3.85 4.51
N THR A 101 -8.47 -3.68 5.61
CA THR A 101 -7.90 -3.37 6.92
C THR A 101 -6.93 -4.47 7.37
N ALA A 102 -7.30 -5.73 7.20
CA ALA A 102 -6.48 -6.87 7.58
C ALA A 102 -5.20 -6.98 6.72
N VAL A 103 -5.28 -6.72 5.42
CA VAL A 103 -4.12 -6.66 4.52
C VAL A 103 -3.14 -5.59 4.98
N ILE A 104 -3.61 -4.37 5.25
CA ILE A 104 -2.77 -3.25 5.69
C ILE A 104 -2.09 -3.55 7.04
N GLY A 105 -2.84 -4.10 8.00
CA GLY A 105 -2.31 -4.49 9.30
C GLY A 105 -1.27 -5.62 9.21
N TYR A 106 -1.57 -6.64 8.40
CA TYR A 106 -0.66 -7.76 8.17
C TYR A 106 0.67 -7.30 7.55
N TYR A 107 0.62 -6.48 6.49
CA TYR A 107 1.84 -5.99 5.85
C TYR A 107 2.57 -4.94 6.69
N SER A 108 1.89 -4.20 7.56
CA SER A 108 2.57 -3.40 8.57
C SER A 108 3.42 -4.28 9.51
N MET A 109 2.88 -5.41 9.97
CA MET A 109 3.63 -6.38 10.78
C MET A 109 4.82 -6.98 10.01
N VAL A 110 4.63 -7.34 8.73
CA VAL A 110 5.70 -7.86 7.88
C VAL A 110 6.80 -6.80 7.69
N ALA A 111 6.45 -5.58 7.26
CA ALA A 111 7.38 -4.48 7.07
C ALA A 111 8.22 -4.21 8.33
N MET A 112 7.59 -4.13 9.51
CA MET A 112 8.30 -3.96 10.78
C MET A 112 9.31 -5.10 11.02
N THR A 113 8.89 -6.34 10.79
CA THR A 113 9.74 -7.53 10.96
C THR A 113 10.94 -7.49 10.00
N LEU A 114 10.71 -7.21 8.72
CA LEU A 114 11.77 -7.15 7.72
C LEU A 114 12.79 -6.06 8.04
N ASN A 115 12.31 -4.88 8.46
CA ASN A 115 13.16 -3.74 8.78
C ASN A 115 14.04 -4.00 10.01
N VAL A 116 13.47 -4.49 11.12
CA VAL A 116 14.23 -4.69 12.36
C VAL A 116 15.27 -5.81 12.20
N HIS A 117 14.96 -6.83 11.40
CA HIS A 117 15.87 -7.94 11.12
C HIS A 117 16.81 -7.69 9.95
N ARG A 118 16.68 -6.54 9.26
CA ARG A 118 17.54 -6.14 8.12
C ARG A 118 17.65 -7.26 7.08
N ILE A 119 16.52 -7.88 6.74
CA ILE A 119 16.49 -8.98 5.78
C ILE A 119 16.94 -8.42 4.41
N PRO A 120 17.98 -9.01 3.79
CA PRO A 120 18.52 -8.48 2.54
C PRO A 120 17.56 -8.75 1.38
N LEU A 121 17.71 -7.95 0.32
CA LEU A 121 17.07 -8.22 -0.96
C LEU A 121 17.56 -9.56 -1.55
N PRO A 122 16.68 -10.31 -2.25
CA PRO A 122 17.10 -11.44 -3.07
C PRO A 122 18.16 -11.00 -4.10
N GLN A 123 19.03 -11.94 -4.47
CA GLN A 123 20.06 -11.67 -5.47
C GLN A 123 19.43 -11.21 -6.80
N GLY A 124 19.96 -10.12 -7.36
CA GLY A 124 19.49 -9.54 -8.63
C GLY A 124 18.29 -8.60 -8.50
N MET A 125 17.78 -8.36 -7.30
CA MET A 125 16.76 -7.36 -7.02
C MET A 125 17.42 -6.07 -6.53
N GLU A 126 17.07 -4.95 -7.16
CA GLU A 126 17.49 -3.61 -6.76
C GLU A 126 16.27 -2.75 -6.47
N VAL A 127 16.35 -1.97 -5.39
CA VAL A 127 15.35 -0.98 -5.03
C VAL A 127 16.07 0.21 -4.41
N SER A 128 15.52 1.40 -4.64
CA SER A 128 15.92 2.59 -3.92
C SER A 128 14.68 3.36 -3.49
N LEU A 129 14.47 3.39 -2.18
CA LEU A 129 13.50 4.29 -1.55
C LEU A 129 14.24 5.56 -1.10
N PRO A 130 13.69 6.76 -1.35
CA PRO A 130 14.23 7.99 -0.79
C PRO A 130 13.84 8.04 0.70
N ILE A 131 14.71 7.50 1.56
CA ILE A 131 14.49 7.36 3.01
C ILE A 131 15.21 8.49 3.74
N GLN A 132 14.54 9.04 4.75
CA GLN A 132 15.17 9.88 5.77
C GLN A 132 15.30 9.04 7.06
N ASP A 133 16.52 8.96 7.59
CA ASP A 133 16.81 8.16 8.79
C ASP A 133 15.91 8.54 9.97
N GLY A 134 15.31 7.52 10.60
CA GLY A 134 14.44 7.69 11.76
C GLY A 134 13.06 8.29 11.47
N VAL A 135 12.69 8.49 10.20
CA VAL A 135 11.41 9.11 9.80
C VAL A 135 10.60 8.17 8.92
N LEU A 136 9.38 7.85 9.38
CA LEU A 136 8.40 7.15 8.54
C LEU A 136 7.91 8.07 7.43
N SER A 137 7.81 7.54 6.21
CA SER A 137 7.39 8.33 5.05
C SER A 137 5.95 8.81 5.20
N LYS A 138 5.68 10.03 4.76
CA LYS A 138 4.34 10.59 4.68
C LYS A 138 3.96 10.74 3.22
N MET A 139 2.76 10.32 2.88
CA MET A 139 2.22 10.41 1.53
C MET A 139 1.12 11.48 1.51
N PRO A 140 0.97 12.24 0.42
CA PRO A 140 -0.05 13.27 0.32
C PRO A 140 -1.46 12.67 0.29
N ALA A 141 -2.46 13.43 0.76
CA ALA A 141 -3.86 13.02 0.64
C ALA A 141 -4.33 13.08 -0.82
N ALA A 142 -5.23 12.18 -1.20
CA ALA A 142 -5.79 12.13 -2.55
C ALA A 142 -6.89 13.17 -2.83
N GLY A 143 -7.37 13.87 -1.80
CA GLY A 143 -8.43 14.87 -1.90
C GLY A 143 -9.83 14.28 -2.04
#